data_AF-A0A1B9XXV2-F1
#
_entry.id   AF-A0A1B9XXV2-F1
#
_cell.length_a   1.000
_cell.length_b   1.000
_cell.length_c   1.000
_cell.angle_alpha   90.00
_cell.angle_beta   90.00
_cell.angle_gamma   90.00
#
_symmetry.space_group_name_H-M   'P 1'
#
loop_
_entity.id
_entity.type
_entity.pdbx_description
1 polymer ?
#
loop_
_entity_poly.entity_id
_entity_poly.type
_entity_poly.pdbx_seq_one_letter_code
_entity_poly.pdbx_strand_id
1 'polypeptide(L)'
;MLQIRPNCEHCNKDLPNTSTEAMICSFECTYCKTCALELFKNVCPSCSGNFVQRPIRPSKMVAKHPASTQRVFDPKDLNKATINSTKFKNIAPKNR
;
A
#
# COMPACT_ATOMS: atom_id res chain seq x y z
N MET A 1 -15.64 -4.24 -2.34
CA MET A 1 -14.65 -5.34 -2.48
C MET A 1 -13.31 -4.71 -2.85
N LEU A 2 -12.22 -5.18 -2.26
CA LEU A 2 -10.88 -4.63 -2.49
C LEU A 2 -10.55 -4.55 -3.99
N GLN A 3 -10.05 -3.40 -4.47
CA GLN A 3 -9.78 -3.22 -5.90
C GLN A 3 -8.59 -4.07 -6.39
N ILE A 4 -7.62 -4.35 -5.52
CA ILE A 4 -6.36 -5.05 -5.86
C ILE A 4 -5.62 -4.29 -6.97
N ARG A 5 -5.12 -3.08 -6.62
CA ARG A 5 -4.39 -2.21 -7.56
C ARG A 5 -3.12 -2.89 -8.08
N PRO A 6 -2.85 -2.88 -9.39
CA PRO A 6 -1.81 -3.72 -9.99
C PRO A 6 -0.39 -3.15 -9.82
N ASN A 7 -0.20 -2.03 -9.13
CA ASN A 7 1.09 -1.36 -9.01
C ASN A 7 1.28 -0.67 -7.65
N CYS A 8 2.54 -0.36 -7.32
CA CYS A 8 2.91 0.53 -6.22
C CYS A 8 2.59 1.97 -6.61
N GLU A 9 1.86 2.67 -5.76
CA GLU A 9 1.46 4.06 -6.02
C GLU A 9 2.65 5.03 -6.03
N HIS A 10 3.75 4.72 -5.34
CA HIS A 10 4.92 5.60 -5.27
C HIS A 10 5.97 5.34 -6.36
N CYS A 11 6.44 4.09 -6.49
CA CYS A 11 7.54 3.74 -7.41
C CYS A 11 7.09 3.01 -8.68
N ASN A 12 5.77 2.86 -8.87
CA ASN A 12 5.16 2.22 -10.03
C ASN A 12 5.44 0.72 -10.24
N LYS A 13 6.17 0.06 -9.33
CA LYS A 13 6.48 -1.38 -9.38
C LYS A 13 5.22 -2.22 -9.55
N ASP A 14 5.26 -3.25 -10.39
CA ASP A 14 4.15 -4.18 -10.57
C ASP A 14 3.86 -4.96 -9.29
N LEU A 15 2.58 -4.97 -8.91
CA LEU A 15 2.02 -5.66 -7.76
C LEU A 15 0.77 -6.43 -8.22
N PRO A 16 0.94 -7.49 -9.03
CA PRO A 16 -0.18 -8.33 -9.46
C PRO A 16 -0.92 -8.94 -8.26
N ASN A 17 -2.12 -9.49 -8.48
CA ASN A 17 -2.91 -10.14 -7.43
C ASN A 17 -2.12 -11.17 -6.61
N THR A 18 -1.19 -11.88 -7.24
CA THR A 18 -0.33 -12.90 -6.62
C THR A 18 0.91 -12.33 -5.92
N SER A 19 1.13 -11.01 -5.96
CA SER A 19 2.32 -10.38 -5.39
C SER A 19 2.33 -10.50 -3.86
N THR A 20 3.42 -11.07 -3.33
CA THR A 20 3.69 -11.15 -1.89
C THR A 20 4.27 -9.86 -1.32
N GLU A 21 4.67 -8.92 -2.19
CA GLU A 21 5.25 -7.63 -1.79
C GLU A 21 4.23 -6.50 -1.69
N ALA A 22 2.98 -6.72 -2.09
CA ALA A 22 1.96 -5.70 -2.03
C ALA A 22 1.55 -5.45 -0.57
N MET A 23 1.71 -4.21 -0.13
CA MET A 23 1.30 -3.71 1.16
C MET A 23 0.12 -2.75 0.98
N ILE A 24 -0.84 -2.78 1.90
CA ILE A 24 -2.08 -2.00 1.79
C ILE A 24 -2.47 -1.38 3.14
N CYS A 25 -3.10 -0.20 3.12
CA CYS A 25 -3.74 0.41 4.29
C CYS A 25 -5.28 0.29 4.23
N SER A 26 -5.99 0.78 5.25
CA SER A 26 -7.46 0.74 5.32
C SER A 26 -8.18 1.53 4.21
N PHE A 27 -7.49 2.48 3.58
CA PHE A 27 -8.01 3.29 2.45
C PHE A 27 -7.56 2.76 1.09
N GLU A 28 -7.07 1.53 1.03
CA GLU A 28 -6.59 0.85 -0.17
C GLU A 28 -5.37 1.50 -0.87
N CYS A 29 -4.66 2.43 -0.22
CA CYS A 29 -3.35 2.87 -0.70
C CYS A 29 -2.41 1.67 -0.78
N THR A 30 -1.90 1.39 -1.97
CA THR A 30 -1.10 0.19 -2.28
C THR A 30 0.34 0.59 -2.58
N TYR A 31 1.28 0.01 -1.83
CA TYR A 31 2.71 0.23 -2.01
C TYR A 31 3.46 -1.10 -2.00
N CYS A 32 4.64 -1.16 -2.62
CA CYS A 32 5.51 -2.32 -2.44
C CYS A 32 6.11 -2.34 -1.03
N LYS A 33 6.57 -3.50 -0.58
CA LYS A 33 7.16 -3.70 0.76
C LYS A 33 8.27 -2.71 1.07
N THR A 34 9.16 -2.45 0.11
CA THR A 34 10.24 -1.45 0.22
C THR A 34 9.68 -0.05 0.49
N CYS A 35 8.72 0.43 -0.31
CA CYS A 35 8.14 1.76 -0.09
C CYS A 35 7.40 1.84 1.25
N ALA A 36 6.57 0.84 1.57
CA ALA A 36 5.77 0.83 2.78
C ALA A 36 6.61 0.78 4.07
N LEU A 37 7.64 -0.07 4.10
CA LEU A 37 8.40 -0.36 5.32
C LEU A 37 9.70 0.44 5.42
N GLU A 38 10.38 0.66 4.30
CA GLU A 38 11.69 1.34 4.32
C GLU A 38 11.55 2.84 4.10
N LEU A 39 10.78 3.29 3.11
CA LEU A 39 10.59 4.73 2.86
C LEU A 39 9.59 5.34 3.85
N PHE A 40 8.43 4.71 4.02
CA PHE A 40 7.34 5.25 4.83
C PHE A 40 7.28 4.72 6.27
N LYS A 41 8.24 3.86 6.67
CA LYS A 41 8.39 3.36 8.05
C LYS A 41 7.08 2.85 8.68
N ASN A 42 6.27 2.14 7.90
CA ASN A 42 4.96 1.63 8.32
C ASN A 42 3.94 2.72 8.74
N VAL A 43 4.05 3.91 8.16
CA VAL A 43 3.13 5.03 8.31
C VAL A 43 2.66 5.45 6.92
N CYS A 44 1.38 5.27 6.61
CA CYS A 44 0.86 5.64 5.30
C CYS A 44 1.05 7.16 5.07
N PRO A 45 1.68 7.57 3.96
CA PRO A 45 1.90 8.99 3.67
C PRO A 45 0.60 9.76 3.35
N SER A 46 -0.52 9.06 3.15
CA SER A 46 -1.82 9.67 2.85
C SER A 46 -2.80 9.68 4.02
N CYS A 47 -2.79 8.66 4.88
CA CYS A 47 -3.75 8.54 6.00
C CYS A 47 -3.10 8.30 7.38
N SER A 48 -1.77 8.23 7.45
CA SER A 48 -0.98 7.95 8.67
C SER A 48 -1.22 6.58 9.35
N GLY A 49 -2.15 5.77 8.84
CA GLY A 49 -2.38 4.39 9.28
C GLY A 49 -1.20 3.47 9.03
N ASN A 50 -1.29 2.22 9.50
CA ASN A 50 -0.27 1.20 9.21
C ASN A 50 -0.51 0.52 7.87
N PHE A 51 0.52 -0.22 7.44
CA PHE A 51 0.42 -1.16 6.34
C PHE A 51 0.30 -2.59 6.86
N VAL A 52 -0.41 -3.41 6.10
CA VAL A 52 -0.42 -4.87 6.22
C VAL A 52 -0.18 -5.47 4.84
N GLN A 53 0.19 -6.76 4.79
CA GLN A 53 0.27 -7.45 3.52
C GLN A 53 -1.11 -7.49 2.86
N ARG A 54 -1.18 -7.14 1.57
CA ARG A 54 -2.43 -7.17 0.82
C ARG A 54 -2.90 -8.62 0.65
N PRO A 55 -4.14 -8.95 1.02
CA PRO A 55 -4.69 -10.28 0.78
C PRO A 55 -4.68 -10.65 -0.71
N ILE A 56 -4.33 -11.90 -1.01
CA ILE A 56 -4.36 -12.46 -2.36
C ILE A 56 -5.78 -12.94 -2.65
N ARG A 57 -6.38 -12.53 -3.77
CA ARG A 57 -7.66 -13.09 -4.22
C ARG A 57 -7.42 -14.50 -4.79
N PRO A 58 -8.09 -15.54 -4.27
CA PRO A 58 -7.94 -16.90 -4.77
C PRO A 58 -8.25 -17.00 -6.27
N SER A 59 -7.54 -17.86 -6.99
CA SER A 59 -7.67 -18.04 -8.46
C SER A 59 -9.11 -18.26 -8.92
N LYS A 60 -9.87 -19.10 -8.19
CA LYS A 60 -11.31 -19.36 -8.47
C LYS A 60 -12.17 -18.09 -8.43
N MET A 61 -11.78 -17.13 -7.60
CA MET A 61 -12.49 -15.85 -7.46
C MET A 61 -11.98 -14.80 -8.45
N VAL A 62 -10.75 -14.90 -8.98
CA VAL A 62 -10.24 -13.97 -10.00
C VAL A 62 -11.07 -14.03 -11.29
N ALA A 63 -11.54 -15.21 -11.68
CA ALA A 63 -12.41 -15.35 -12.87
C ALA A 63 -13.76 -14.64 -12.73
N LYS A 64 -14.33 -14.63 -11.52
CA LYS A 64 -15.62 -13.97 -11.22
C LYS A 64 -15.45 -12.50 -10.83
N HIS A 65 -14.33 -12.17 -10.21
CA HIS A 65 -14.02 -10.89 -9.59
C HIS A 65 -12.56 -10.53 -9.91
N PRO A 66 -12.28 -10.09 -11.14
CA PRO A 66 -10.90 -9.81 -11.57
C PRO A 66 -10.26 -8.72 -10.69
N ALA A 67 -8.94 -8.79 -10.56
CA ALA A 67 -8.17 -7.69 -9.97
C ALA A 67 -8.25 -6.46 -10.88
N SER A 68 -8.09 -5.28 -10.30
CA SER A 68 -8.11 -4.04 -11.09
C SER A 68 -7.01 -4.03 -12.14
N THR A 69 -7.34 -3.58 -13.34
CA THR A 69 -6.39 -3.23 -14.40
C THR A 69 -5.96 -1.76 -14.32
N GLN A 70 -6.67 -0.95 -13.53
CA GLN A 70 -6.37 0.47 -13.37
C GLN A 70 -5.14 0.65 -12.49
N ARG A 71 -4.08 1.17 -13.09
CA ARG A 71 -2.87 1.60 -12.39
C ARG A 71 -3.12 2.94 -11.71
N VAL A 72 -2.62 3.09 -10.48
CA VAL A 72 -2.61 4.35 -9.74
C VAL A 72 -1.16 4.70 -9.50
N PHE A 73 -0.66 5.73 -10.16
CA PHE A 73 0.70 6.23 -9.98
C PHE A 73 0.61 7.65 -9.43
N ASP A 74 0.87 7.78 -8.13
CA ASP A 74 0.79 9.02 -7.37
C ASP A 74 2.01 9.12 -6.43
N PRO A 75 3.19 9.44 -6.99
CA PRO A 75 4.43 9.56 -6.24
C PRO A 75 4.33 10.57 -5.10
N LYS A 76 4.46 10.08 -3.88
CA LYS A 76 4.50 10.95 -2.69
C LYS A 76 5.82 11.73 -2.59
N ASP A 77 5.69 12.98 -2.18
CA ASP A 77 6.80 13.83 -1.76
C ASP A 77 7.50 13.20 -0.56
N LEU A 78 8.79 12.86 -0.74
CA LEU A 78 9.59 12.16 0.27
C LEU A 78 9.88 13.01 1.50
N ASN A 79 9.96 14.33 1.37
CA ASN A 79 10.17 15.23 2.50
C ASN A 79 8.93 15.22 3.40
N LYS A 80 7.75 15.39 2.80
CA LYS A 80 6.47 15.33 3.52
C LYS A 80 6.23 13.95 4.14
N ALA A 81 6.50 12.88 3.39
CA ALA A 81 6.38 11.52 3.88
C ALA A 81 7.32 11.23 5.05
N THR A 82 8.55 11.77 5.03
CA THR A 82 9.53 11.63 6.12
C THR A 82 9.09 12.37 7.37
N ILE A 83 8.58 13.60 7.24
CA ILE A 83 8.00 14.36 8.36
C ILE A 83 6.85 13.57 8.99
N ASN A 84 5.92 13.09 8.16
CA ASN A 84 4.77 12.30 8.63
C ASN A 84 5.22 11.02 9.35
N SER A 85 6.14 10.27 8.73
CA SER A 85 6.66 9.02 9.30
C SER A 85 7.36 9.28 10.62
N THR A 86 8.17 10.33 10.73
CA THR A 86 8.87 10.68 11.97
C THR A 86 7.90 10.99 13.11
N LYS A 87 6.78 11.67 12.80
CA LYS A 87 5.73 12.00 13.77
C LYS A 87 5.02 10.75 14.30
N PHE A 88 4.69 9.78 13.44
CA PHE A 88 3.77 8.69 13.81
C PHE A 88 4.41 7.30 13.95
N LYS A 89 5.64 7.06 13.50
CA LYS A 89 6.26 5.73 13.47
C LYS A 89 6.34 5.05 14.84
N ASN A 90 6.51 5.84 15.90
CA ASN A 90 6.64 5.35 17.27
C ASN A 90 5.29 5.30 18.02
N ILE A 91 4.20 5.71 17.38
CA ILE A 91 2.85 5.70 17.94
C ILE A 91 2.14 4.45 17.41
N ALA A 92 1.54 3.67 18.33
CA ALA A 92 0.77 2.49 17.96
C ALA A 92 -0.35 2.87 16.97
N PRO A 93 -0.62 2.09 15.90
CA PRO A 93 -1.56 2.51 14.85
C PRO A 93 -2.95 2.93 15.31
N LYS A 94 -3.47 2.31 16.38
CA LYS A 94 -4.76 2.66 17.01
C LYS A 94 -4.79 4.04 17.70
N ASN A 95 -3.64 4.65 17.92
CA ASN A 95 -3.45 5.91 18.63
C ASN A 95 -2.84 7.02 17.74
N ARG A 96 -2.71 6.78 16.43
CA ARG A 96 -2.16 7.76 15.48
C ARG A 96 -3.18 8.80 15.07
#